data_AF-A0A348V5X0-F1
#
_entry.id   AF-A0A348V5X0-F1
#
_cell.length_a   1.000
_cell.length_b   1.000
_cell.length_c   1.000
_cell.angle_alpha   90.00
_cell.angle_beta   90.00
_cell.angle_gamma   90.00
#
_symmetry.space_group_name_H-M   'P 1'
#
loop_
_entity.id
_entity.type
_entity.pdbx_description
1 polymer ?
#
loop_
_entity_poly.entity_id
_entity_poly.type
_entity_poly.pdbx_seq_one_letter_code
_entity_poly.pdbx_strand_id
1 'polypeptide(L)' 'MTRKQKQQYHEPEALRDILQRVLNGLKFRLDCGHHVTFGEVLGNDISVLNGKKLRIICTLCNR' A
#
# COMPACT_ATOMS: atom_id res chain seq x y z
N MET A 1 2.43 -20.49 11.17
CA MET A 1 2.69 -19.52 12.25
C MET A 1 2.38 -20.15 13.60
N THR A 2 3.29 -20.03 14.56
CA THR A 2 3.06 -20.44 15.96
C THR A 2 2.22 -19.39 16.70
N ARG A 3 1.63 -19.74 17.86
CA ARG A 3 0.86 -18.79 18.69
C ARG A 3 1.70 -17.58 19.13
N LYS A 4 2.97 -17.80 19.45
CA LYS A 4 3.92 -16.72 19.82
C LYS A 4 4.18 -15.74 18.66
N GLN A 5 4.27 -16.25 17.43
CA GLN A 5 4.44 -15.40 16.24
C GLN A 5 3.20 -14.55 15.97
N LYS A 6 1.99 -15.06 16.24
CA LYS A 6 0.75 -14.30 16.06
C LYS A 6 0.63 -13.09 16.99
N GLN A 7 1.22 -13.15 18.18
CA GLN A 7 1.20 -12.05 19.16
C GLN A 7 2.11 -10.87 18.75
N GLN A 8 2.96 -11.04 17.75
CA GLN A 8 3.83 -9.96 17.23
C GLN A 8 3.14 -9.10 16.18
N TYR A 9 1.94 -9.47 15.74
CA TYR A 9 1.21 -8.70 14.74
C TYR A 9 0.58 -7.47 15.39
N HIS A 10 0.78 -6.32 14.76
CA HIS A 10 0.05 -5.12 15.10
C HIS A 10 -1.35 -5.16 14.50
N GLU A 11 -2.27 -4.43 15.12
CA GLU A 11 -3.64 -4.28 14.62
C GLU A 11 -3.67 -3.54 13.27
N PRO A 12 -4.64 -3.82 12.39
CA PRO A 12 -4.77 -3.17 11.08
C PRO A 12 -4.78 -1.64 11.13
N GLU A 13 -5.34 -1.08 12.20
CA GLU A 13 -5.43 0.37 12.44
C GLU A 13 -4.04 1.03 12.50
N ALA A 14 -3.05 0.35 13.10
CA ALA A 14 -1.69 0.86 13.17
C ALA A 14 -1.06 0.97 11.77
N LEU A 15 -1.32 -0.01 10.89
CA LEU A 15 -0.86 0.06 9.51
C LEU A 15 -1.57 1.18 8.73
N ARG A 16 -2.87 1.35 8.92
CA ARG A 16 -3.64 2.45 8.29
C ARG A 16 -3.10 3.82 8.71
N ASP A 17 -2.82 4.02 10.00
CA ASP A 17 -2.25 5.26 10.52
C ASP A 17 -0.88 5.56 9.89
N ILE A 18 0.01 4.57 9.83
CA ILE A 18 1.33 4.72 9.19
C ILE A 18 1.17 5.15 7.73
N LEU A 19 0.33 4.45 6.96
CA LEU A 19 0.14 4.74 5.54
C LEU A 19 -0.48 6.12 5.31
N GLN A 20 -1.50 6.49 6.10
CA GLN A 20 -2.12 7.81 6.01
C GLN A 20 -1.11 8.91 6.37
N ARG A 21 -0.45 8.81 7.52
CA ARG A 21 0.49 9.83 7.98
C ARG A 21 1.67 10.03 7.04
N VAL A 22 2.17 8.96 6.44
CA VAL A 22 3.37 9.01 5.59
C VAL A 22 3.04 9.36 4.14
N LEU A 23 1.93 8.88 3.60
CA LEU A 23 1.64 9.00 2.16
C LEU A 23 0.66 10.13 1.82
N ASN A 24 -0.13 10.65 2.78
CA ASN A 24 -1.15 11.65 2.51
C ASN A 24 -0.59 12.87 1.74
N GLY A 25 -1.21 13.21 0.61
CA GLY A 25 -0.80 14.29 -0.29
C GLY A 25 0.34 13.94 -1.25
N LEU A 26 1.01 12.80 -1.09
CA LEU A 26 2.11 12.38 -1.97
C LEU A 26 1.59 11.80 -3.29
N LYS A 27 2.37 12.05 -4.35
CA LYS A 27 2.06 11.65 -5.73
C LYS A 27 3.21 10.87 -6.31
N PHE A 28 2.89 9.76 -6.99
CA PHE A 28 3.88 8.90 -7.61
C PHE A 28 3.46 8.49 -9.01
N ARG A 29 4.45 8.33 -9.91
CA ARG A 29 4.29 7.64 -11.17
C ARG A 29 4.70 6.18 -10.99
N LEU A 30 3.83 5.25 -11.38
CA LEU A 30 4.03 3.81 -11.27
C LEU A 30 4.82 3.28 -12.47
N ASP A 31 5.37 2.08 -12.36
CA ASP A 31 6.17 1.43 -13.42
C ASP A 31 5.38 1.23 -14.73
N CYS A 32 4.05 1.10 -14.64
CA CYS A 32 3.15 1.01 -15.79
C CYS A 32 2.80 2.37 -16.43
N GLY A 33 3.29 3.48 -15.88
CA GLY A 33 3.04 4.84 -16.37
C GLY A 33 1.85 5.56 -15.72
N HIS A 34 0.98 4.87 -15.00
CA HIS A 34 -0.13 5.50 -14.26
C HIS A 34 0.35 6.32 -13.07
N HIS A 35 -0.49 7.26 -12.62
CA HIS A 35 -0.23 8.08 -11.44
C HIS A 35 -1.13 7.65 -10.28
N VAL A 36 -0.57 7.65 -9.07
CA VAL A 36 -1.32 7.53 -7.80
C VAL A 36 -1.14 8.81 -7.00
N THR A 37 -2.22 9.26 -6.35
CA THR A 37 -2.21 10.32 -5.34
C THR A 37 -2.86 9.75 -4.10
N PHE A 38 -2.16 9.80 -2.97
CA PHE A 38 -2.67 9.29 -1.70
C PHE A 38 -3.41 10.37 -0.93
N GLY A 39 -4.52 10.01 -0.29
CA GLY A 39 -5.31 10.92 0.55
C GLY A 39 -6.31 11.81 -0.21
N GLU A 40 -6.45 11.61 -1.52
CA GLU A 40 -7.36 12.35 -2.39
C GLU A 40 -8.41 11.42 -3.01
N VAL A 41 -9.61 11.95 -3.28
CA VAL A 41 -10.76 11.17 -3.79
C VAL A 41 -10.54 10.65 -5.22
N LEU A 42 -9.62 11.24 -5.98
CA LEU A 42 -9.38 10.95 -7.41
C LEU A 42 -8.06 10.18 -7.68
N GLY A 43 -7.52 9.48 -6.68
CA GLY A 43 -6.32 8.65 -6.83
C GLY A 43 -6.60 7.25 -7.38
N ASN A 44 -5.66 6.69 -8.15
CA ASN A 44 -5.68 5.27 -8.50
C ASN A 44 -5.18 4.42 -7.33
N ASP A 45 -5.85 3.30 -7.06
CA ASP A 45 -5.37 2.36 -6.04
C ASP A 45 -4.14 1.56 -6.50
N ILE A 46 -3.43 1.03 -5.51
CA ILE A 46 -2.32 0.11 -5.73
C ILE A 46 -2.46 -1.16 -4.89
N SER A 47 -1.94 -2.25 -5.42
CA SER A 47 -1.68 -3.48 -4.66
C SER A 47 -0.20 -3.55 -4.30
N VAL A 48 0.11 -3.68 -3.01
CA VAL A 48 1.47 -3.89 -2.52
C VAL A 48 1.69 -5.38 -2.26
N LEU A 49 2.61 -5.99 -3.00
CA LEU A 49 2.99 -7.39 -2.80
C LEU A 49 4.30 -7.47 -2.04
N ASN A 50 4.22 -7.88 -0.77
CA ASN A 50 5.36 -8.04 0.13
C ASN A 50 6.00 -9.44 0.00
N GLY A 51 6.41 -9.80 -1.22
CA GLY A 51 7.11 -11.06 -1.53
C GLY A 51 8.64 -10.94 -1.40
N LYS A 52 9.40 -11.83 -2.06
CA LYS A 52 10.89 -11.77 -2.09
C LYS A 52 11.45 -10.41 -2.55
N LYS A 53 10.70 -9.71 -3.40
CA LYS A 53 10.92 -8.32 -3.79
C LYS A 53 9.61 -7.59 -3.57
N LEU A 54 9.68 -6.40 -3.00
CA LEU A 54 8.54 -5.51 -2.90
C LEU A 54 8.07 -5.14 -4.31
N ARG A 55 6.78 -5.32 -4.60
CA ARG A 55 6.18 -4.92 -5.87
C ARG A 55 4.97 -4.04 -5.60
N ILE A 56 4.83 -2.99 -6.41
CA ILE A 56 3.68 -2.10 -6.43
C ILE A 56 2.99 -2.28 -7.77
N ILE A 57 1.72 -2.71 -7.75
CA ILE A 57 0.93 -2.97 -8.95
C ILE A 57 -0.22 -1.99 -9.01
N CYS A 58 -0.37 -1.30 -10.14
CA CYS A 58 -1.52 -0.45 -10.41
C CYS A 58 -2.79 -1.30 -10.57
N THR A 59 -3.87 -0.96 -9.86
CA THR A 59 -5.14 -1.69 -9.97
C THR A 59 -5.81 -1.53 -11.34
N LEU A 60 -5.51 -0.46 -12.07
CA LEU A 60 -6.01 -0.25 -13.44
C LEU A 60 -5.38 -1.18 -14.48
N CYS A 61 -4.12 -1.59 -14.28
CA CYS A 61 -3.41 -2.46 -15.22
C CYS A 61 -3.72 -3.95 -15.04
N ASN A 62 -4.39 -4.29 -13.95
CA ASN A 62 -4.65 -5.68 -13.57
C ASN A 62 -6.11 -6.08 -13.87
N ARG A 63 -6.71 -5.46 -14.90
CA ARG A 63 -7.98 -5.83 -15.54
C ARG A 63 -7.71 -6.37 -16.95
#